data_AF-A0A4U7DVS4-F1
#
_entry.id   AF-A0A4U7DVS4-F1
#
_cell.length_a   1.000
_cell.length_b   1.000
_cell.length_c   1.000
_cell.angle_alpha   90.00
_cell.angle_beta   90.00
_cell.angle_gamma   90.00
#
_symmetry.space_group_name_H-M   'P 1'
#
loop_
_entity.id
_entity.type
_entity.pdbx_description
1 polymer ?
#
loop_
_entity_poly.entity_id
_entity_poly.type
_entity_poly.pdbx_seq_one_letter_code
_entity_poly.pdbx_strand_id
1 'polypeptide(L)'
;MSDKQLSLLLLGGSHIGDSSDRFELTKQKFDTVDFVFIECVTDDESAYTKAKTSVIAPLIVLGAILVLAAESIANAIGKGDEQLKQQIANEYDVEIIEVDGSFHPTINSSPYFWFLSNFALLFIVFVTQAAFGNPIFTLIAFIYVTAVAFLSYLAATLYGRDAQMALDIEQHAQTHSGNACAIVGGHHERGLIDRLINSSNVQIIPQDD
;
A
#
# COMPACT_ATOMS: atom_id res chain seq x y z
N MET A 1 -17.39 8.31 31.97
CA MET A 1 -16.06 7.76 31.61
C MET A 1 -15.72 8.40 30.30
N SER A 2 -14.58 9.10 30.18
CA SER A 2 -14.19 9.72 28.91
C SER A 2 -14.02 8.61 27.89
N ASP A 3 -14.81 8.62 26.82
CA ASP A 3 -14.66 7.70 25.70
C ASP A 3 -13.25 7.88 25.14
N LYS A 4 -12.39 6.90 25.42
CA LYS A 4 -11.00 6.89 25.01
C LYS A 4 -10.97 6.50 23.53
N GLN A 5 -11.10 7.48 22.65
CA GLN A 5 -10.97 7.30 21.21
C GLN A 5 -9.51 7.51 20.77
N LEU A 6 -9.14 6.88 19.67
CA LEU A 6 -7.88 7.07 18.99
C LEU A 6 -8.03 8.19 17.95
N SER A 7 -7.30 9.29 18.12
CA SER A 7 -7.24 10.42 17.20
C SER A 7 -6.30 10.07 16.05
N LEU A 8 -6.81 9.88 14.85
CA LEU A 8 -6.03 9.44 13.70
C LEU A 8 -5.81 10.57 12.69
N LEU A 9 -4.57 10.97 12.49
CA LEU A 9 -4.15 11.79 11.34
C LEU A 9 -3.71 10.86 10.21
N LEU A 10 -4.45 10.86 9.11
CA LEU A 10 -4.01 10.19 7.88
C LEU A 10 -2.96 11.08 7.23
N LEU A 11 -1.82 10.52 6.85
CA LEU A 11 -0.74 11.19 6.12
C LEU A 11 -0.68 10.58 4.73
N GLY A 12 -1.66 10.87 3.87
CA GLY A 12 -1.68 10.44 2.48
C GLY A 12 -0.55 11.07 1.67
N GLY A 13 0.02 10.33 0.72
CA GLY A 13 1.04 10.90 -0.17
C GLY A 13 1.69 9.92 -1.13
N SER A 14 2.74 10.37 -1.78
CA SER A 14 3.62 9.50 -2.57
C SER A 14 4.55 8.73 -1.63
N HIS A 15 4.64 7.40 -1.81
CA HIS A 15 5.60 6.55 -1.10
C HIS A 15 7.06 6.90 -1.42
N ILE A 16 7.30 7.56 -2.56
CA ILE A 16 8.61 7.99 -3.03
C ILE A 16 8.59 9.51 -3.18
N GLY A 17 9.37 10.21 -2.35
CA GLY A 17 9.40 11.68 -2.40
C GLY A 17 9.93 12.33 -1.13
N ASP A 18 9.83 13.65 -1.10
CA ASP A 18 10.06 14.44 0.11
C ASP A 18 8.85 14.29 1.05
N SER A 19 9.11 13.93 2.31
CA SER A 19 8.10 13.74 3.34
C SER A 19 8.00 14.91 4.32
N SER A 20 8.78 15.98 4.14
CA SER A 20 8.82 17.11 5.06
C SER A 20 7.46 17.74 5.31
N ASP A 21 6.65 17.95 4.27
CA ASP A 21 5.31 18.55 4.43
C ASP A 21 4.40 17.68 5.29
N ARG A 22 4.47 16.35 5.14
CA ARG A 22 3.70 15.39 5.95
C ARG A 22 4.18 15.39 7.40
N PHE A 23 5.48 15.52 7.64
CA PHE A 23 6.02 15.63 9.00
C PHE A 23 5.66 16.94 9.69
N GLU A 24 5.73 18.07 8.98
CA GLU A 24 5.30 19.37 9.52
C GLU A 24 3.81 19.36 9.86
N LEU A 25 2.97 18.73 9.03
CA LEU A 25 1.55 18.55 9.32
C LEU A 25 1.33 17.78 10.62
N THR A 26 2.08 16.70 10.86
CA THR A 26 2.03 15.96 12.13
C THR A 26 2.30 16.87 13.32
N LYS A 27 3.38 17.67 13.27
CA LYS A 27 3.74 18.60 14.36
C LYS A 27 2.71 19.70 14.58
N GLN A 28 2.02 20.13 13.53
CA GLN A 28 0.97 21.15 13.64
C GLN A 28 -0.29 20.63 14.31
N LYS A 29 -0.61 19.34 14.11
CA LYS A 29 -1.87 18.74 14.60
C LYS A 29 -1.70 18.04 15.95
N PHE A 30 -0.50 17.56 16.28
CA PHE A 30 -0.25 16.79 17.49
C PHE A 30 0.98 17.28 18.26
N ASP A 31 0.78 17.53 19.56
CA ASP A 31 1.86 17.78 20.52
C ASP A 31 2.60 16.50 20.90
N THR A 32 1.93 15.35 20.81
CA THR A 32 2.47 14.01 21.04
C THR A 32 1.85 13.02 20.07
N VAL A 33 2.61 12.02 19.65
CA VAL A 33 2.13 10.88 18.88
C VAL A 33 2.45 9.63 19.68
N ASP A 34 1.47 8.74 19.85
CA ASP A 34 1.60 7.47 20.57
C ASP A 34 1.83 6.31 19.59
N PHE A 35 1.18 6.36 18.42
CA PHE A 35 1.18 5.28 17.44
C PHE A 35 1.42 5.77 16.01
N VAL A 36 2.17 4.98 15.23
CA VAL A 36 2.31 5.18 13.78
C VAL A 36 1.89 3.91 13.06
N PHE A 37 0.75 3.98 12.38
CA PHE A 37 0.34 2.96 11.43
C PHE A 37 1.10 3.18 10.11
N ILE A 38 1.76 2.15 9.59
CA ILE A 38 2.46 2.23 8.31
C ILE A 38 1.88 1.21 7.33
N GLU A 39 1.53 1.67 6.13
CA GLU A 39 1.22 0.78 5.01
C GLU A 39 2.45 -0.07 4.69
N CYS A 40 2.43 -1.32 5.13
CA CYS A 40 3.50 -2.27 4.91
C CYS A 40 2.88 -3.63 4.62
N VAL A 41 3.29 -4.23 3.51
CA VAL A 41 2.84 -5.56 3.11
C VAL A 41 3.36 -6.55 4.15
N THR A 42 2.45 -7.14 4.92
CA THR A 42 2.84 -8.10 5.94
C THR A 42 3.52 -9.33 5.31
N ASP A 43 4.67 -9.72 5.89
CA ASP A 43 5.45 -10.87 5.41
C ASP A 43 5.08 -12.19 6.13
N ASP A 44 3.96 -12.20 6.86
CA ASP A 44 3.46 -13.27 7.72
C ASP A 44 2.98 -14.52 6.97
N GLU A 45 3.07 -14.50 5.65
CA GLU A 45 2.57 -15.58 4.81
C GLU A 45 3.49 -16.79 4.71
N SER A 46 2.86 -17.96 4.57
CA SER A 46 3.59 -19.19 4.31
C SER A 46 4.37 -19.14 2.98
N ALA A 47 5.58 -19.72 2.97
CA ALA A 47 6.39 -19.87 1.77
C ALA A 47 5.64 -20.62 0.64
N TYR A 48 4.70 -21.51 1.01
CA TYR A 48 3.84 -22.20 0.05
C TYR A 48 2.91 -21.23 -0.69
N THR A 49 2.28 -20.29 0.02
CA THR A 49 1.41 -19.26 -0.57
C THR A 49 2.20 -18.39 -1.56
N LYS A 50 3.40 -17.94 -1.18
CA LYS A 50 4.28 -17.15 -2.05
C LYS A 50 4.66 -17.93 -3.31
N ALA A 51 5.15 -19.17 -3.15
CA ALA A 51 5.56 -20.01 -4.27
C ALA A 51 4.40 -20.31 -5.24
N LYS A 52 3.23 -20.68 -4.70
CA LYS A 52 2.03 -20.92 -5.50
C LYS A 52 1.66 -19.68 -6.32
N THR A 53 1.67 -18.51 -5.69
CA THR A 53 1.31 -17.24 -6.36
C THR A 53 2.31 -16.88 -7.45
N SER A 54 3.61 -17.08 -7.21
CA SER A 54 4.65 -16.86 -8.23
C SER A 54 4.48 -17.74 -9.46
N VAL A 55 3.97 -18.96 -9.30
CA VAL A 55 3.65 -19.86 -10.42
C VAL A 55 2.38 -19.42 -11.14
N ILE A 56 1.37 -18.98 -10.38
CA ILE A 56 0.04 -18.68 -10.92
C ILE A 56 -0.03 -17.29 -11.55
N ALA A 57 0.73 -16.31 -11.07
CA ALA A 57 0.70 -14.92 -11.55
C ALA A 57 2.11 -14.31 -11.64
N PRO A 58 3.05 -14.93 -12.39
CA PRO A 58 4.46 -14.56 -12.40
C PRO A 58 4.71 -13.10 -12.79
N LEU A 59 3.92 -12.56 -13.73
CA LEU A 59 4.09 -11.18 -14.20
C LEU A 59 3.60 -10.13 -13.19
N ILE A 60 2.54 -10.44 -12.43
CA ILE A 60 2.09 -9.57 -11.33
C ILE A 60 3.12 -9.58 -10.21
N VAL A 61 3.63 -10.76 -9.86
CA VAL A 61 4.69 -10.90 -8.84
C VAL A 61 5.96 -10.15 -9.26
N LEU A 62 6.36 -10.23 -10.52
CA LEU A 62 7.49 -9.45 -11.03
C LEU A 62 7.25 -7.94 -10.90
N GLY A 63 6.04 -7.46 -11.24
CA GLY A 63 5.66 -6.07 -11.05
C GLY A 63 5.76 -5.62 -9.59
N ALA A 64 5.27 -6.45 -8.65
CA ALA A 64 5.33 -6.18 -7.22
C ALA A 64 6.79 -6.08 -6.73
N ILE A 65 7.65 -7.01 -7.15
CA ILE A 65 9.09 -6.99 -6.82
C ILE A 65 9.75 -5.70 -7.32
N LEU A 66 9.41 -5.23 -8.53
CA LEU A 66 9.97 -4.01 -9.08
C LEU A 66 9.55 -2.76 -8.30
N VAL A 67 8.31 -2.69 -7.83
CA VAL A 67 7.83 -1.59 -6.97
C VAL A 67 8.54 -1.60 -5.63
N LEU A 68 8.58 -2.75 -4.95
CA LEU A 68 9.28 -2.90 -3.67
C LEU A 68 10.78 -2.54 -3.80
N ALA A 69 11.40 -2.90 -4.92
CA ALA A 69 12.78 -2.52 -5.20
C ALA A 69 12.93 -1.00 -5.40
N ALA A 70 11.99 -0.35 -6.09
CA ALA A 70 12.00 1.10 -6.28
C ALA A 70 11.83 1.86 -4.95
N GLU A 71 10.92 1.40 -4.09
CA GLU A 71 10.72 1.92 -2.73
C GLU A 71 11.97 1.73 -1.86
N SER A 72 12.57 0.53 -1.91
CA SER A 72 13.81 0.24 -1.20
C SER A 72 14.96 1.19 -1.62
N ILE A 73 15.08 1.46 -2.92
CA ILE A 73 16.07 2.42 -3.44
C ILE A 73 15.76 3.85 -2.98
N ALA A 74 14.48 4.27 -3.02
CA ALA A 74 14.06 5.58 -2.54
C ALA A 74 14.42 5.78 -1.06
N ASN A 75 14.09 4.79 -0.23
CA ASN A 75 14.41 4.79 1.20
C ASN A 75 15.92 4.89 1.42
N ALA A 76 16.73 4.15 0.65
CA ALA A 76 18.19 4.18 0.77
C ALA A 76 18.82 5.54 0.42
N ILE A 77 18.16 6.37 -0.41
CA ILE A 77 18.60 7.74 -0.72
C ILE A 77 17.96 8.81 0.18
N GLY A 78 17.32 8.40 1.27
CA GLY A 78 16.65 9.30 2.21
C GLY A 78 15.46 10.00 1.59
N LYS A 79 14.57 9.23 0.96
CA LYS A 79 13.27 9.67 0.46
C LYS A 79 12.22 8.61 0.77
N GLY A 80 10.98 9.02 0.98
CA GLY A 80 9.85 8.11 1.11
C GLY A 80 9.40 7.83 2.55
N ASP A 81 8.48 6.87 2.68
CA ASP A 81 7.74 6.62 3.91
C ASP A 81 8.60 6.15 5.08
N GLU A 82 9.70 5.45 4.80
CA GLU A 82 10.65 5.01 5.84
C GLU A 82 11.30 6.20 6.55
N GLN A 83 11.61 7.27 5.80
CA GLN A 83 12.18 8.49 6.37
C GLN A 83 11.15 9.21 7.24
N LEU A 84 9.90 9.34 6.76
CA LEU A 84 8.82 9.95 7.53
C LEU A 84 8.59 9.20 8.85
N LYS A 85 8.54 7.87 8.78
CA LYS A 85 8.44 6.98 9.94
C LYS A 85 9.56 7.25 10.94
N GLN A 86 10.80 7.31 10.47
CA GLN A 86 11.95 7.60 11.34
C GLN A 86 11.92 9.01 11.93
N GLN A 87 11.49 10.02 11.17
CA GLN A 87 11.34 11.39 11.68
C GLN A 87 10.31 11.46 12.81
N ILE A 88 9.14 10.84 12.64
CA ILE A 88 8.10 10.79 13.67
C ILE A 88 8.59 9.99 14.89
N ALA A 89 9.22 8.83 14.69
CA ALA A 89 9.70 7.99 15.79
C ALA A 89 10.88 8.59 16.58
N ASN A 90 11.69 9.44 15.95
CA ASN A 90 12.75 10.15 16.64
C ASN A 90 12.23 11.36 17.46
N GLU A 91 11.14 11.99 17.00
CA GLU A 91 10.52 13.14 17.66
C GLU A 91 9.59 12.70 18.80
N TYR A 92 8.81 11.66 18.56
CA TYR A 92 7.79 11.13 19.45
C TYR A 92 8.11 9.65 19.69
N ASP A 93 8.19 9.22 20.95
CA ASP A 93 8.46 7.82 21.35
C ASP A 93 7.26 6.92 20.99
N VAL A 94 7.12 6.63 19.69
CA VAL A 94 5.95 5.97 19.08
C VAL A 94 6.10 4.47 18.98
N GLU A 95 4.98 3.77 19.14
CA GLU A 95 4.84 2.39 18.70
C GLU A 95 4.49 2.34 17.20
N ILE A 96 5.28 1.58 16.43
CA ILE A 96 5.05 1.39 14.99
C ILE A 96 4.20 0.13 14.79
N ILE A 97 3.11 0.29 14.05
CA ILE A 97 2.16 -0.78 13.76
C ILE A 97 2.08 -0.93 12.24
N GLU A 98 2.49 -2.08 11.74
CA GLU A 98 2.32 -2.40 10.32
C GLU A 98 0.85 -2.73 10.06
N VAL A 99 0.28 -2.07 9.06
CA VAL A 99 -1.07 -2.32 8.55
C VAL A 99 -0.98 -2.56 7.06
N ASP A 100 -2.00 -3.23 6.53
CA ASP A 100 -2.14 -3.71 5.15
C ASP A 100 -1.97 -5.22 5.04
N GLY A 101 -2.78 -5.81 4.16
CA GLY A 101 -2.79 -7.24 3.94
C GLY A 101 -1.78 -7.66 2.89
N SER A 102 -1.30 -8.89 2.98
CA SER A 102 -0.44 -9.42 1.93
C SER A 102 -1.14 -9.48 0.56
N PHE A 103 -0.37 -9.29 -0.50
CA PHE A 103 -0.85 -9.32 -1.88
C PHE A 103 -1.16 -10.75 -2.36
N HIS A 104 -0.43 -11.76 -1.89
CA HIS A 104 -0.52 -13.11 -2.42
C HIS A 104 -1.87 -13.83 -2.19
N PRO A 105 -2.59 -13.68 -1.05
CA PRO A 105 -3.90 -14.31 -0.85
C PRO A 105 -4.96 -13.64 -1.73
N THR A 106 -4.82 -12.32 -1.95
CA THR A 106 -5.69 -11.55 -2.84
C THR A 106 -5.51 -11.98 -4.30
N ILE A 107 -4.27 -12.22 -4.74
CA ILE A 107 -4.01 -12.85 -6.05
C ILE A 107 -4.61 -14.25 -6.09
N ASN A 108 -4.38 -15.08 -5.06
CA ASN A 108 -4.87 -16.46 -5.03
C ASN A 108 -6.40 -16.59 -4.97
N SER A 109 -7.10 -15.58 -4.47
CA SER A 109 -8.57 -15.59 -4.37
C SER A 109 -9.27 -15.10 -5.64
N SER A 110 -8.51 -14.62 -6.63
CA SER A 110 -9.07 -13.99 -7.84
C SER A 110 -8.62 -14.69 -9.14
N PRO A 111 -9.32 -15.76 -9.58
CA PRO A 111 -8.98 -16.54 -10.76
C PRO A 111 -8.89 -15.72 -12.06
N TYR A 112 -9.62 -14.60 -12.14
CA TYR A 112 -9.60 -13.69 -13.29
C TYR A 112 -8.21 -13.06 -13.50
N PHE A 113 -7.50 -12.71 -12.41
CA PHE A 113 -6.13 -12.19 -12.51
C PHE A 113 -5.15 -13.24 -13.00
N TRP A 114 -5.42 -14.52 -12.78
CA TRP A 114 -4.56 -15.61 -13.27
C TRP A 114 -4.61 -15.71 -14.80
N PHE A 115 -5.81 -15.61 -15.36
CA PHE A 115 -5.99 -15.63 -16.81
C PHE A 115 -5.35 -14.38 -17.47
N LEU A 116 -5.61 -13.20 -16.90
CA LEU A 116 -5.06 -11.94 -17.40
C LEU A 116 -3.53 -11.89 -17.32
N SER A 117 -2.96 -12.31 -16.18
CA SER A 117 -1.51 -12.26 -15.93
C SER A 117 -0.68 -13.25 -16.76
N ASN A 118 -1.30 -14.25 -17.39
CA ASN A 118 -0.59 -15.24 -18.19
C ASN A 118 -1.06 -15.26 -19.64
N PHE A 119 -2.33 -15.56 -19.89
CA PHE A 119 -2.79 -15.92 -21.23
C PHE A 119 -3.12 -14.71 -22.09
N ALA A 120 -3.82 -13.72 -21.53
CA ALA A 120 -4.13 -12.49 -22.28
C ALA A 120 -2.86 -11.74 -22.67
N LEU A 121 -1.91 -11.66 -21.75
CA LEU A 121 -0.60 -11.05 -21.93
C LEU A 121 0.23 -11.71 -23.02
N LEU A 122 0.44 -13.03 -22.92
CA LEU A 122 1.20 -13.78 -23.94
C LEU A 122 0.51 -13.76 -25.31
N PHE A 123 -0.82 -13.74 -25.34
CA PHE A 123 -1.58 -13.61 -26.58
C PHE A 123 -1.36 -12.26 -27.26
N ILE A 124 -1.34 -11.14 -26.52
CA ILE A 124 -1.05 -9.82 -27.09
C ILE A 124 0.38 -9.76 -27.65
N VAL A 125 1.35 -10.33 -26.93
CA VAL A 125 2.74 -10.46 -27.42
C VAL A 125 2.79 -11.25 -28.72
N PHE A 126 2.10 -12.40 -28.77
CA PHE A 126 2.01 -13.24 -29.96
C PHE A 126 1.40 -12.48 -31.15
N VAL A 127 0.26 -11.81 -30.95
CA VAL A 127 -0.41 -11.03 -32.00
C VAL A 127 0.48 -9.88 -32.50
N THR A 128 1.16 -9.19 -31.59
CA THR A 128 2.08 -8.09 -31.94
C THR A 128 3.25 -8.62 -32.77
N GLN A 129 3.86 -9.73 -32.35
CA GLN A 129 4.95 -10.36 -33.10
C GLN A 129 4.47 -10.85 -34.47
N ALA A 130 3.29 -11.45 -34.56
CA ALA A 130 2.73 -11.94 -35.83
C ALA A 130 2.39 -10.79 -36.79
N ALA A 131 1.89 -9.66 -36.28
CA ALA A 131 1.48 -8.52 -37.09
C ALA A 131 2.66 -7.68 -37.59
N PHE A 132 3.67 -7.44 -36.75
CA PHE A 132 4.76 -6.52 -37.06
C PHE A 132 6.09 -7.20 -37.38
N GLY A 133 6.28 -8.46 -36.98
CA GLY A 133 7.50 -9.23 -37.21
C GLY A 133 8.77 -8.66 -36.56
N ASN A 134 8.63 -7.63 -35.72
CA ASN A 134 9.75 -6.86 -35.19
C ASN A 134 9.90 -7.11 -33.68
N PRO A 135 11.03 -7.67 -33.24
CA PRO A 135 11.23 -8.02 -31.83
C PRO A 135 11.24 -6.81 -30.89
N ILE A 136 11.61 -5.62 -31.36
CA ILE A 136 11.61 -4.40 -30.55
C ILE A 136 10.18 -3.98 -30.22
N PHE A 137 9.28 -3.97 -31.21
CA PHE A 137 7.88 -3.64 -30.97
C PHE A 137 7.20 -4.66 -30.06
N THR A 138 7.53 -5.94 -30.23
CA THR A 138 7.04 -7.01 -29.36
C THR A 138 7.50 -6.85 -27.92
N LEU A 139 8.76 -6.46 -27.69
CA LEU A 139 9.28 -6.18 -26.34
C LEU A 139 8.58 -4.97 -25.71
N ILE A 140 8.39 -3.88 -26.47
CA ILE A 140 7.68 -2.69 -25.99
C ILE A 140 6.24 -3.04 -25.61
N ALA A 141 5.54 -3.80 -26.46
CA ALA A 141 4.18 -4.24 -26.17
C ALA A 141 4.12 -5.13 -24.92
N PHE A 142 5.08 -6.06 -24.77
CA PHE A 142 5.16 -6.90 -23.58
C PHE A 142 5.32 -6.09 -22.29
N ILE A 143 6.26 -5.14 -22.27
CA ILE A 143 6.48 -4.26 -21.12
C ILE A 143 5.23 -3.45 -20.82
N TYR A 144 4.63 -2.83 -21.84
CA TYR A 144 3.44 -2.01 -21.70
C TYR A 144 2.26 -2.78 -21.11
N VAL A 145 1.93 -3.95 -21.67
CA VAL A 145 0.79 -4.75 -21.20
C VAL A 145 1.06 -5.28 -19.78
N THR A 146 2.32 -5.62 -19.46
CA THR A 146 2.69 -6.08 -18.11
C THR A 146 2.47 -4.98 -17.09
N ALA A 147 2.91 -3.75 -17.41
CA ALA A 147 2.67 -2.58 -16.57
C ALA A 147 1.17 -2.31 -16.38
N VAL A 148 0.37 -2.36 -17.46
CA VAL A 148 -1.09 -2.17 -17.38
C VAL A 148 -1.77 -3.25 -16.54
N ALA A 149 -1.38 -4.52 -16.71
CA ALA A 149 -1.95 -5.62 -15.93
C ALA A 149 -1.62 -5.48 -14.43
N PHE A 150 -0.39 -5.07 -14.11
CA PHE A 150 0.02 -4.81 -12.75
C PHE A 150 -0.73 -3.61 -12.13
N LEU A 151 -0.85 -2.50 -12.85
CA LEU A 151 -1.65 -1.35 -12.38
C LEU A 151 -3.13 -1.69 -12.18
N SER A 152 -3.69 -2.50 -13.09
CA SER A 152 -5.07 -2.99 -12.96
C SER A 152 -5.23 -3.89 -11.74
N TYR A 153 -4.22 -4.71 -11.44
CA TYR A 153 -4.19 -5.51 -10.22
C TYR A 153 -4.19 -4.62 -8.98
N LEU A 154 -3.29 -3.63 -8.88
CA LEU A 154 -3.27 -2.69 -7.75
C LEU A 154 -4.62 -1.96 -7.57
N ALA A 155 -5.21 -1.49 -8.66
CA ALA A 155 -6.51 -0.81 -8.63
C ALA A 155 -7.63 -1.74 -8.14
N ALA A 156 -7.63 -3.01 -8.55
CA ALA A 156 -8.66 -3.96 -8.15
C ALA A 156 -8.53 -4.44 -6.70
N THR A 157 -7.32 -4.43 -6.14
CA THR A 157 -7.08 -4.83 -4.75
C THR A 157 -7.19 -3.66 -3.78
N LEU A 158 -7.16 -2.41 -4.27
CA LEU A 158 -7.22 -1.18 -3.48
C LEU A 158 -8.34 -1.22 -2.43
N TYR A 159 -9.58 -1.48 -2.85
CA TYR A 159 -10.73 -1.52 -1.94
C TYR A 159 -10.59 -2.56 -0.84
N GLY A 160 -10.03 -3.74 -1.16
CA GLY A 160 -9.82 -4.82 -0.18
C GLY A 160 -8.72 -4.46 0.82
N ARG A 161 -7.64 -3.83 0.36
CA ARG A 161 -6.55 -3.34 1.20
C ARG A 161 -7.01 -2.22 2.13
N ASP A 162 -7.78 -1.26 1.62
CA ASP A 162 -8.41 -0.20 2.44
C ASP A 162 -9.28 -0.79 3.55
N ALA A 163 -10.02 -1.87 3.24
CA ALA A 163 -10.87 -2.54 4.22
C ALA A 163 -10.05 -3.16 5.34
N GLN A 164 -8.96 -3.85 4.96
CA GLN A 164 -8.09 -4.52 5.91
C GLN A 164 -7.36 -3.51 6.79
N MET A 165 -6.73 -2.49 6.21
CA MET A 165 -6.07 -1.43 6.98
C MET A 165 -7.03 -0.73 7.95
N ALA A 166 -8.25 -0.38 7.50
CA ALA A 166 -9.24 0.21 8.38
C ALA A 166 -9.60 -0.73 9.54
N LEU A 167 -9.81 -2.02 9.25
CA LEU A 167 -10.11 -3.02 10.27
C LEU A 167 -8.97 -3.15 11.29
N ASP A 168 -7.72 -3.19 10.84
CA ASP A 168 -6.55 -3.31 11.71
C ASP A 168 -6.43 -2.11 12.66
N ILE A 169 -6.64 -0.89 12.13
CA ILE A 169 -6.68 0.35 12.92
C ILE A 169 -7.83 0.33 13.93
N GLU A 170 -9.05 -0.04 13.51
CA GLU A 170 -10.21 -0.12 14.41
C GLU A 170 -10.01 -1.14 15.53
N GLN A 171 -9.43 -2.30 15.22
CA GLN A 171 -9.13 -3.33 16.21
C GLN A 171 -8.10 -2.85 17.22
N HIS A 172 -7.05 -2.16 16.77
CA HIS A 172 -6.07 -1.57 17.67
C HIS A 172 -6.70 -0.50 18.58
N ALA A 173 -7.59 0.34 18.03
CA ALA A 173 -8.30 1.38 18.76
C ALA A 173 -9.33 0.85 19.79
N GLN A 174 -9.67 -0.45 19.78
CA GLN A 174 -10.55 -1.04 20.81
C GLN A 174 -9.86 -1.14 22.18
N THR A 175 -8.52 -1.23 22.20
CA THR A 175 -7.73 -1.43 23.41
C THR A 175 -6.74 -0.30 23.68
N HIS A 176 -6.48 0.55 22.68
CA HIS A 176 -5.56 1.68 22.75
C HIS A 176 -6.26 3.00 22.40
N SER A 177 -5.77 4.08 22.99
CA SER A 177 -6.27 5.44 22.78
C SER A 177 -5.11 6.40 22.82
N GLY A 178 -5.22 7.52 22.11
CA GLY A 178 -4.11 8.47 21.99
C GLY A 178 -4.11 9.11 20.60
N ASN A 179 -3.01 9.79 20.29
CA ASN A 179 -2.80 10.39 18.98
C ASN A 179 -2.02 9.41 18.11
N ALA A 180 -2.53 9.15 16.92
CA ALA A 180 -1.92 8.26 15.96
C ALA A 180 -1.79 8.92 14.60
N CYS A 181 -0.74 8.56 13.88
CA CYS A 181 -0.59 8.91 12.47
C CYS A 181 -0.67 7.63 11.62
N ALA A 182 -1.28 7.72 10.45
CA ALA A 182 -1.27 6.65 9.45
C ALA A 182 -0.54 7.10 8.19
N ILE A 183 0.66 6.55 7.97
CA ILE A 183 1.48 6.78 6.78
C ILE A 183 0.97 5.83 5.69
N VAL A 184 0.24 6.38 4.72
CA VAL A 184 -0.41 5.60 3.65
C VAL A 184 -0.23 6.28 2.29
N GLY A 185 -0.37 5.50 1.22
CA GLY A 185 -0.41 6.02 -0.14
C GLY A 185 -1.63 6.92 -0.35
N GLY A 186 -1.50 7.96 -1.17
CA GLY A 186 -2.60 8.90 -1.44
C GLY A 186 -3.86 8.24 -2.03
N HIS A 187 -3.72 7.06 -2.66
CA HIS A 187 -4.87 6.28 -3.13
C HIS A 187 -5.64 5.59 -2.00
N HIS A 188 -4.98 5.29 -0.88
CA HIS A 188 -5.56 4.62 0.29
C HIS A 188 -6.23 5.59 1.26
N GLU A 189 -5.73 6.83 1.33
CA GLU A 189 -6.23 7.86 2.23
C GLU A 189 -7.75 8.04 2.18
N ARG A 190 -8.32 8.25 0.98
CA ARG A 190 -9.77 8.43 0.82
C ARG A 190 -10.54 7.17 1.22
N GLY A 191 -10.04 5.98 0.85
CA GLY A 191 -10.67 4.72 1.18
C GLY A 191 -10.70 4.46 2.70
N LEU A 192 -9.65 4.87 3.41
CA LEU A 192 -9.60 4.83 4.86
C LEU A 192 -10.56 5.82 5.50
N ILE A 193 -10.63 7.06 5.01
CA ILE A 193 -11.59 8.07 5.51
C ILE A 193 -13.01 7.52 5.41
N ASP A 194 -13.41 7.06 4.22
CA ASP A 194 -14.77 6.58 3.95
C ASP A 194 -15.18 5.41 4.88
N ARG A 195 -14.20 4.60 5.32
CA ARG A 195 -14.42 3.45 6.20
C ARG A 195 -14.42 3.81 7.68
N LEU A 196 -13.52 4.70 8.10
CA LEU A 196 -13.30 5.05 9.50
C LEU A 196 -14.18 6.22 9.97
N ILE A 197 -14.82 6.98 9.07
CA ILE A 197 -15.61 8.17 9.42
C ILE A 197 -16.77 7.88 10.39
N ASN A 198 -17.32 6.67 10.37
CA ASN A 198 -18.40 6.25 11.27
C ASN A 198 -17.90 5.35 12.41
N SER A 199 -16.58 5.23 12.59
CA SER A 199 -16.01 4.43 13.67
C SER A 199 -16.35 5.04 15.02
N SER A 200 -16.75 4.21 15.99
CA SER A 200 -16.94 4.65 17.37
C SER A 200 -15.63 4.77 18.15
N ASN A 201 -14.55 4.18 17.63
CA ASN A 201 -13.26 4.04 18.33
C ASN A 201 -12.17 4.93 17.73
N VAL A 202 -12.34 5.38 16.48
CA VAL A 202 -11.38 6.20 15.75
C VAL A 202 -11.99 7.55 15.42
N GLN A 203 -11.29 8.63 15.76
CA GLN A 203 -11.63 9.99 15.38
C GLN A 203 -10.64 10.47 14.32
N ILE A 204 -11.10 10.65 13.08
CA ILE A 204 -10.25 11.21 12.02
C ILE A 204 -9.99 12.69 12.29
N ILE A 205 -8.72 13.08 12.31
CA ILE A 205 -8.29 14.46 12.40
C ILE A 205 -8.16 15.03 10.98
N PRO A 206 -8.92 16.07 10.61
CA PRO A 206 -8.86 16.66 9.28
C PRO A 206 -7.51 17.35 9.05
N GLN A 207 -6.99 17.22 7.83
CA GLN A 207 -5.74 17.84 7.41
C GLN A 207 -5.86 19.37 7.24
N ASP A 208 -7.06 19.87 6.93
CA ASP A 208 -7.31 21.28 6.55
C ASP A 208 -7.26 22.28 7.74
N ASP A 209 -6.86 23.52 7.44
CA ASP A 209 -7.75 24.56 6.86
C ASP A 209 -7.25 24.99 5.46
#